data_AF-A0A3B3CHC5-F1
#
_entry.id   AF-A0A3B3CHC5-F1
#
_cell.length_a   1.000
_cell.length_b   1.000
_cell.length_c   1.000
_cell.angle_alpha   90.00
_cell.angle_beta   90.00
_cell.angle_gamma   90.00
#
_symmetry.space_group_name_H-M   'P 1'
#
loop_
_entity.id
_entity.type
_entity.pdbx_description
1 polymer ?
#
loop_
_entity_poly.entity_id
_entity_poly.type
_entity_poly.pdbx_seq_one_letter_code
_entity_poly.pdbx_strand_id
1 'polypeptide(L)'
;MPGCGVYLPETGSNSPFSLEANHVVGVCSWLTAVRLNFFRISRSGIHKMAFKDTGKAPVEPEVAIHRIRITLTSRNVKSLEKVCADLIRGAKEKNLKVKGPVRMPTKTLRITTRKTPCGEGSKTWDRFQMRIHKRLIDLHSPSEIVKQITSISIEPGVEVEVTIADA
;
A
#
# COMPACT_ATOMS: atom_id res chain seq x y z
N MET A 1 -25.89 -49.44 7.85
CA MET A 1 -24.77 -50.21 7.28
C MET A 1 -23.56 -49.29 7.15
N PRO A 2 -22.36 -49.84 7.34
CA PRO A 2 -21.25 -49.18 8.02
C PRO A 2 -20.40 -48.32 7.08
N GLY A 3 -19.60 -47.45 7.69
CA GLY A 3 -18.59 -46.67 7.01
C GLY A 3 -17.50 -47.54 6.38
N CYS A 4 -16.86 -46.95 5.38
CA CYS A 4 -15.53 -47.32 4.91
C CYS A 4 -14.72 -46.03 4.86
N GLY A 5 -13.81 -45.87 5.82
CA GLY A 5 -12.62 -45.07 5.62
C GLY A 5 -11.50 -45.97 5.12
N VAL A 6 -10.66 -45.46 4.23
CA VAL A 6 -9.21 -45.79 4.09
C VAL A 6 -8.63 -44.73 3.15
N TYR A 7 -7.68 -43.87 3.59
CA TYR A 7 -6.21 -44.05 3.52
C TYR A 7 -5.75 -44.22 2.05
N LEU A 8 -4.85 -43.43 1.45
CA LEU A 8 -3.56 -42.92 1.90
C LEU A 8 -3.09 -41.71 1.04
N PRO A 9 -2.03 -41.00 1.49
CA PRO A 9 -1.33 -39.91 0.82
C PRO A 9 -0.08 -40.40 0.05
N GLU A 10 0.35 -39.65 -0.96
CA GLU A 10 1.67 -39.82 -1.60
C GLU A 10 2.37 -38.45 -1.71
N THR A 11 3.39 -38.24 -0.85
CA THR A 11 4.83 -38.15 -1.19
C THR A 11 5.17 -36.97 -2.09
N GLY A 12 5.84 -35.92 -1.57
CA GLY A 12 7.31 -35.84 -1.52
C GLY A 12 7.76 -34.86 -2.63
N SER A 13 8.82 -34.07 -2.56
CA SER A 13 9.94 -33.91 -1.63
C SER A 13 10.74 -32.68 -2.10
N ASN A 14 11.14 -31.84 -1.15
CA ASN A 14 12.42 -31.13 -1.01
C ASN A 14 13.27 -30.77 -2.25
N SER A 15 13.67 -29.50 -2.33
CA SER A 15 15.01 -29.12 -2.77
C SER A 15 15.67 -28.18 -1.73
N PRO A 16 16.92 -28.45 -1.30
CA PRO A 16 17.54 -27.81 -0.14
C PRO A 16 18.57 -26.71 -0.48
N PHE A 17 18.82 -25.94 0.57
CA PHE A 17 20.03 -25.20 0.92
C PHE A 17 21.34 -25.99 0.69
N SER A 18 22.36 -25.34 0.10
CA SER A 18 23.81 -25.49 0.39
C SER A 18 24.52 -24.38 -0.42
N LEU A 19 25.28 -23.41 0.11
CA LEU A 19 26.44 -23.44 1.01
C LEU A 19 27.50 -24.43 0.54
N GLU A 20 28.46 -23.92 -0.24
CA GLU A 20 29.76 -24.55 -0.35
C GLU A 20 30.83 -23.46 -0.46
N ALA A 21 31.61 -23.36 0.61
CA ALA A 21 32.90 -22.73 0.64
C ALA A 21 33.92 -23.75 0.11
N ASN A 22 34.83 -23.33 -0.77
CA ASN A 22 36.11 -24.00 -0.95
C ASN A 22 37.20 -22.94 -1.13
N HIS A 23 38.25 -23.14 -0.35
CA HIS A 23 39.42 -22.30 -0.16
C HIS A 23 40.66 -23.06 -0.66
N VAL A 24 41.74 -22.32 -0.92
CA VAL A 24 43.14 -22.78 -1.13
C VAL A 24 43.40 -23.31 -2.56
N VAL A 25 44.38 -22.90 -3.37
CA VAL A 25 45.80 -22.44 -3.29
C VAL A 25 46.05 -21.72 -4.64
N GLY A 26 46.92 -20.74 -4.90
CA GLY A 26 48.23 -20.39 -4.37
C GLY A 26 49.17 -19.99 -5.55
N VAL A 27 49.70 -18.76 -5.50
CA VAL A 27 51.02 -18.29 -5.99
C VAL A 27 51.30 -18.10 -7.50
N CYS A 28 51.57 -16.84 -7.90
CA CYS A 28 52.76 -16.34 -8.65
C CYS A 28 52.46 -14.90 -9.15
N SER A 29 52.79 -13.84 -8.40
CA SER A 29 54.02 -13.04 -8.49
C SER A 29 54.45 -12.69 -9.93
N TRP A 30 54.42 -11.41 -10.31
CA TRP A 30 55.62 -10.56 -10.47
C TRP A 30 55.22 -9.12 -10.91
N LEU A 31 56.00 -8.17 -10.39
CA LEU A 31 56.16 -6.73 -10.63
C LEU A 31 55.67 -6.18 -12.00
N THR A 32 55.23 -4.92 -12.13
CA THR A 32 56.13 -3.75 -12.05
C THR A 32 55.37 -2.43 -11.93
N ALA A 33 55.86 -1.57 -11.02
CA ALA A 33 55.50 -0.17 -10.86
C ALA A 33 56.18 0.70 -11.94
N VAL A 34 55.47 1.69 -12.48
CA VAL A 34 56.10 2.87 -13.07
C VAL A 34 55.56 4.11 -12.39
N ARG A 35 56.54 4.84 -11.87
CA ARG A 35 56.50 6.04 -11.05
C ARG A 35 56.72 7.23 -11.98
N LEU A 36 55.79 8.18 -12.05
CA LEU A 36 56.08 9.52 -12.55
C LEU A 36 55.74 10.54 -11.47
N ASN A 37 56.80 11.12 -10.90
CA ASN A 37 56.76 12.36 -10.15
C ASN A 37 56.49 13.51 -11.10
N PHE A 38 55.58 14.40 -10.77
CA PHE A 38 55.74 15.80 -11.15
C PHE A 38 55.05 16.74 -10.16
N PHE A 39 55.82 17.76 -9.78
CA PHE A 39 55.40 19.07 -9.28
C PHE A 39 55.01 19.27 -7.80
N ARG A 40 56.07 19.60 -7.06
CA ARG A 40 56.09 20.44 -5.86
C ARG A 40 55.65 21.88 -6.20
N ILE A 41 54.59 22.39 -5.57
CA ILE A 41 54.37 23.84 -5.38
C ILE A 41 54.03 24.08 -3.91
N SER A 42 54.82 24.93 -3.27
CA SER A 42 54.56 25.52 -1.96
C SER A 42 53.71 26.78 -2.09
N ARG A 43 52.87 27.04 -1.08
CA ARG A 43 52.41 28.35 -0.53
C ARG A 43 51.24 28.06 0.43
N SER A 44 51.46 28.11 1.74
CA SER A 44 51.27 29.29 2.62
C SER A 44 49.81 29.74 2.76
N GLY A 45 49.29 29.75 3.98
CA GLY A 45 48.14 30.60 4.33
C GLY A 45 47.02 29.90 5.09
N ILE A 46 47.17 29.83 6.40
CA ILE A 46 46.11 29.49 7.36
C ILE A 46 45.23 30.73 7.52
N HIS A 47 43.98 30.68 7.10
CA HIS A 47 42.89 31.47 7.69
C HIS A 47 41.63 30.61 7.78
N LYS A 48 41.40 30.06 8.98
CA LYS A 48 40.12 29.48 9.37
C LYS A 48 39.11 30.61 9.53
N MET A 49 38.14 30.72 8.63
CA MET A 49 36.88 31.36 8.95
C MET A 49 35.92 30.28 9.45
N ALA A 50 35.64 30.33 10.75
CA ALA A 50 34.60 29.55 11.39
C ALA A 50 33.26 30.17 11.03
N PHE A 51 32.59 29.62 10.02
CA PHE A 51 31.17 29.89 9.80
C PHE A 51 30.37 28.94 10.69
N LYS A 52 29.94 29.48 11.83
CA LYS A 52 29.04 28.83 12.76
C LYS A 52 27.62 29.09 12.30
N ASP A 53 27.18 28.32 11.30
CA ASP A 53 25.75 28.17 11.07
C ASP A 53 25.20 27.20 12.09
N THR A 54 24.29 27.73 12.90
CA THR A 54 23.44 26.97 13.79
C THR A 54 22.70 25.91 12.97
N GLY A 55 23.23 24.68 13.02
CA GLY A 55 22.53 23.48 12.64
C GLY A 55 21.32 23.29 13.53
N LYS A 56 20.25 24.03 13.24
CA LYS A 56 18.91 23.59 13.58
C LYS A 56 18.58 22.55 12.51
N ALA A 57 19.02 21.32 12.76
CA ALA A 57 18.47 20.17 12.06
C ALA A 57 16.94 20.31 12.13
N PRO A 58 16.21 20.19 11.00
CA PRO A 58 14.76 20.11 11.10
C PRO A 58 14.48 18.93 12.01
N VAL A 59 13.86 19.22 13.15
CA VAL A 59 13.30 18.19 14.03
C VAL A 59 12.22 17.55 13.17
N GLU A 60 12.53 16.39 12.58
CA GLU A 60 11.55 15.52 11.95
C GLU A 60 10.40 15.37 12.95
N PRO A 61 9.19 15.87 12.65
CA PRO A 61 8.10 15.83 13.61
C PRO A 61 7.84 14.37 13.93
N GLU A 62 7.89 14.05 15.22
CA GLU A 62 7.72 12.69 15.72
C GLU A 62 6.34 12.19 15.27
N VAL A 63 6.34 11.32 14.26
CA VAL A 63 5.12 10.97 13.53
C VAL A 63 4.29 10.01 14.37
N ALA A 64 3.27 10.56 15.04
CA ALA A 64 2.31 9.76 15.81
C ALA A 64 1.64 8.71 14.91
N ILE A 65 1.72 7.45 15.33
CA ILE A 65 1.18 6.31 14.58
C ILE A 65 -0.29 6.17 14.94
N HIS A 66 -1.17 6.61 14.04
CA HIS A 66 -2.62 6.46 14.20
C HIS A 66 -3.14 5.20 13.51
N ARG A 67 -4.25 4.67 14.05
CA ARG A 67 -5.05 3.63 13.38
C ARG A 67 -6.11 4.34 12.55
N ILE A 68 -5.98 4.29 11.23
CA ILE A 68 -6.86 5.01 10.31
C ILE A 68 -7.74 4.01 9.57
N ARG A 69 -9.02 4.31 9.46
CA ARG A 69 -9.96 3.52 8.66
C ARG A 69 -10.47 4.38 7.52
N ILE A 70 -10.21 3.92 6.31
CA ILE A 70 -10.69 4.54 5.07
C ILE A 70 -11.95 3.80 4.66
N THR A 71 -13.03 4.54 4.51
CA THR A 71 -14.30 4.04 4.00
C THR A 71 -14.48 4.51 2.56
N LEU A 72 -14.76 3.56 1.67
CA LEU A 72 -15.11 3.83 0.28
C LEU A 72 -16.58 3.48 0.08
N THR A 73 -17.35 4.43 -0.45
CA THR A 73 -18.77 4.25 -0.80
C THR A 73 -18.99 4.58 -2.27
N SER A 74 -19.64 3.67 -3.01
CA SER A 74 -20.03 3.96 -4.40
C SER A 74 -21.20 3.09 -4.86
N ARG A 75 -21.83 3.52 -5.94
CA ARG A 75 -22.84 2.76 -6.70
C ARG A 75 -22.21 1.84 -7.75
N ASN A 76 -21.01 2.19 -8.25
CA ASN A 76 -20.34 1.50 -9.34
C ASN A 76 -19.27 0.55 -8.81
N VAL A 77 -19.43 -0.76 -9.01
CA VAL A 77 -18.48 -1.77 -8.49
C VAL A 77 -17.10 -1.65 -9.13
N LYS A 78 -17.04 -1.45 -10.46
CA LYS A 78 -15.79 -1.41 -11.23
C LYS A 78 -14.87 -0.29 -10.78
N SER A 79 -15.38 0.94 -10.70
CA SER A 79 -14.66 2.12 -10.21
C SER A 79 -14.17 1.92 -8.79
N LEU A 80 -15.02 1.39 -7.90
CA LEU A 80 -14.67 1.12 -6.51
C LEU A 80 -13.55 0.05 -6.41
N GLU A 81 -13.50 -0.93 -7.30
CA GLU A 81 -12.42 -1.95 -7.29
C GLU A 81 -11.09 -1.41 -7.77
N LYS A 82 -11.10 -0.57 -8.80
CA LYS A 82 -9.90 0.13 -9.28
C LYS A 82 -9.28 0.98 -8.17
N VAL A 83 -10.06 1.89 -7.58
CA VAL A 83 -9.61 2.76 -6.49
C VAL A 83 -9.09 1.94 -5.31
N CYS A 84 -9.79 0.86 -4.95
CA CYS A 84 -9.35 -0.02 -3.87
C CYS A 84 -7.99 -0.68 -4.18
N ALA A 85 -7.77 -1.14 -5.41
CA ALA A 85 -6.50 -1.74 -5.82
C ALA A 85 -5.36 -0.71 -5.84
N ASP A 86 -5.63 0.49 -6.36
CA ASP A 86 -4.65 1.58 -6.43
C ASP A 86 -4.24 2.07 -5.04
N LEU A 87 -5.17 2.19 -4.09
CA LEU A 87 -4.88 2.53 -2.71
C LEU A 87 -3.99 1.47 -2.02
N ILE A 88 -4.26 0.19 -2.26
CA ILE A 88 -3.44 -0.90 -1.73
C ILE A 88 -2.04 -0.87 -2.35
N ARG A 89 -1.94 -0.62 -3.66
CA ARG A 89 -0.65 -0.50 -4.34
C ARG A 89 0.16 0.68 -3.80
N GLY A 90 -0.44 1.87 -3.72
CA GLY A 90 0.22 3.06 -3.19
C GLY A 90 0.63 2.94 -1.72
N ALA A 91 -0.14 2.21 -0.91
CA ALA A 91 0.25 1.93 0.48
C ALA A 91 1.40 0.92 0.58
N LYS A 92 1.48 -0.06 -0.32
CA LYS A 92 2.61 -1.01 -0.40
C LYS A 92 3.89 -0.34 -0.89
N GLU A 93 3.80 0.55 -1.88
CA GLU A 93 4.96 1.34 -2.36
C GLU A 93 5.60 2.17 -1.25
N LYS A 94 4.78 2.70 -0.32
CA LYS A 94 5.23 3.44 0.86
C LYS A 94 5.56 2.57 2.08
N ASN A 95 5.58 1.24 1.93
CA ASN A 95 5.88 0.27 2.99
C ASN A 95 4.99 0.39 4.25
N LEU A 96 3.71 0.74 4.08
CA LEU A 96 2.76 0.83 5.20
C LEU A 96 2.13 -0.53 5.50
N LYS A 97 1.77 -0.77 6.77
CA LYS A 97 1.03 -1.96 7.18
C LYS A 97 -0.45 -1.81 6.82
N VAL A 98 -0.87 -2.53 5.78
CA VAL A 98 -2.25 -2.51 5.26
C VAL A 98 -3.00 -3.75 5.71
N LYS A 99 -4.18 -3.57 6.29
CA LYS A 99 -5.18 -4.64 6.32
C LYS A 99 -5.98 -4.57 5.03
N GLY A 100 -6.09 -5.71 4.35
CA GLY A 100 -6.72 -5.81 3.04
C GLY A 100 -8.17 -5.29 3.03
N PRO A 101 -8.76 -5.12 1.84
CA PRO A 101 -10.03 -4.45 1.70
C PRO A 101 -11.18 -5.34 2.19
N VAL A 102 -11.81 -4.92 3.28
CA VAL A 102 -12.98 -5.59 3.84
C VAL A 102 -14.21 -5.16 3.05
N ARG A 103 -14.86 -6.13 2.40
CA ARG A 103 -16.09 -5.90 1.64
C ARG A 103 -17.28 -5.97 2.59
N MET A 104 -17.99 -4.86 2.74
CA MET A 104 -19.25 -4.85 3.47
C MET A 104 -20.37 -5.37 2.57
N PRO A 105 -21.42 -6.00 3.14
CA PRO A 105 -22.58 -6.42 2.37
C PRO A 105 -23.23 -5.22 1.67
N THR A 106 -23.73 -5.48 0.47
CA THR A 106 -24.30 -4.45 -0.39
C THR A 106 -25.69 -4.07 0.11
N LYS A 107 -25.92 -2.77 0.31
CA LYS A 107 -27.24 -2.28 0.70
C LYS A 107 -28.07 -2.08 -0.57
N THR A 108 -29.18 -2.79 -0.67
CA THR A 108 -30.11 -2.64 -1.79
C THR A 108 -31.32 -1.83 -1.35
N LEU A 109 -31.40 -0.59 -1.81
CA LEU A 109 -32.58 0.25 -1.62
C LEU A 109 -33.60 -0.12 -2.70
N ARG A 110 -34.82 -0.45 -2.28
CA ARG A 110 -35.91 -0.85 -3.18
C ARG A 110 -37.07 0.10 -2.98
N ILE A 111 -37.54 0.70 -4.07
CA ILE A 111 -38.75 1.50 -4.10
C ILE A 111 -39.68 0.87 -5.12
N THR A 112 -40.91 0.59 -4.72
CA THR A 112 -41.94 0.07 -5.62
C THR A 112 -43.10 1.06 -5.71
N THR A 113 -43.35 1.58 -6.90
CA THR A 113 -44.44 2.53 -7.17
C THR A 113 -45.35 1.98 -8.25
N ARG A 114 -46.58 2.49 -8.32
CA ARG A 114 -47.41 2.28 -9.50
C ARG A 114 -46.79 2.99 -10.70
N LYS A 115 -46.93 2.39 -11.88
CA LYS A 115 -46.54 3.02 -13.15
C LYS A 115 -47.45 4.20 -13.51
N THR A 116 -48.74 4.05 -13.25
CA THR A 116 -49.75 5.04 -13.63
C THR A 116 -49.88 6.17 -12.62
N PRO A 117 -50.01 7.43 -13.08
CA PRO A 117 -50.16 8.59 -12.20
C PRO A 117 -51.60 8.80 -11.70
N CYS A 118 -52.61 8.46 -12.51
CA CYS A 118 -54.02 8.79 -12.28
C CYS A 118 -54.89 7.62 -11.80
N GLY A 119 -54.29 6.52 -11.35
CA GLY A 119 -55.01 5.40 -10.72
C GLY A 119 -55.74 4.45 -11.68
N GLU A 120 -56.14 4.93 -12.86
CA GLU A 120 -56.80 4.17 -13.92
C GLU A 120 -55.84 3.23 -14.66
N GLY A 121 -56.36 2.15 -15.24
CA GLY A 121 -55.59 1.14 -15.99
C GLY A 121 -55.12 -0.07 -15.18
N SER A 122 -54.23 -0.87 -15.76
CA SER A 122 -53.78 -2.14 -15.18
C SER A 122 -52.90 -1.95 -13.94
N LYS A 123 -52.99 -2.88 -12.98
CA LYS A 123 -52.21 -2.87 -11.72
C LYS A 123 -50.76 -3.26 -11.96
N THR A 124 -50.03 -2.42 -12.67
CA THR A 124 -48.60 -2.57 -12.97
C THR A 124 -47.75 -1.79 -11.99
N TRP A 125 -46.62 -2.38 -11.60
CA TRP A 125 -45.70 -1.86 -10.59
C TRP A 125 -44.30 -1.73 -11.19
N ASP A 126 -43.66 -0.59 -10.96
CA ASP A 126 -42.23 -0.42 -11.19
C ASP A 126 -41.45 -0.79 -9.95
N ARG A 127 -40.33 -1.50 -10.16
CA ARG A 127 -39.43 -1.94 -9.09
C ARG A 127 -38.07 -1.30 -9.30
N PHE A 128 -37.89 -0.12 -8.73
CA PHE A 128 -36.60 0.57 -8.75
C PHE A 128 -35.68 -0.03 -7.69
N GLN A 129 -34.42 -0.23 -8.07
CA GLN A 129 -33.37 -0.68 -7.15
C GLN A 129 -32.15 0.23 -7.28
N MET A 130 -31.62 0.66 -6.14
CA MET A 130 -30.29 1.24 -6.05
C MET A 130 -29.41 0.35 -5.18
N ARG A 131 -28.18 0.09 -5.63
CA ARG A 131 -27.20 -0.70 -4.88
C ARG A 131 -26.08 0.22 -4.40
N ILE A 132 -25.78 0.15 -3.11
CA ILE A 132 -24.68 0.88 -2.50
C ILE A 132 -23.66 -0.16 -2.02
N HIS A 133 -22.45 -0.02 -2.54
CA HIS A 133 -21.30 -0.85 -2.21
C HIS A 133 -20.41 -0.09 -1.25
N LYS A 134 -20.00 -0.74 -0.15
CA LYS A 134 -19.13 -0.16 0.87
C LYS A 134 -17.90 -1.06 1.05
N ARG A 135 -16.71 -0.45 1.08
CA ARG A 135 -15.44 -1.14 1.39
C ARG A 135 -14.71 -0.38 2.47
N LEU A 136 -14.00 -1.11 3.31
CA LEU A 136 -13.19 -0.58 4.41
C LEU A 136 -11.74 -1.02 4.21
N ILE A 137 -10.80 -0.10 4.38
CA ILE A 137 -9.36 -0.36 4.39
C ILE A 137 -8.82 0.21 5.69
N ASP A 138 -8.19 -0.63 6.51
CA ASP A 138 -7.56 -0.20 7.75
C ASP A 138 -6.04 -0.07 7.53
N LEU A 139 -5.49 1.10 7.90
CA LEU A 139 -4.08 1.44 7.77
C LEU A 139 -3.48 1.81 9.14
N HIS A 140 -2.22 1.44 9.34
CA HIS A 140 -1.41 1.89 10.47
C HIS A 140 -0.33 2.83 9.96
N SER A 141 -0.58 4.13 10.05
CA SER A 141 0.29 5.16 9.50
C SER A 141 -0.06 6.54 10.07
N PRO A 142 0.86 7.51 10.01
CA PRO A 142 0.53 8.90 10.29
C PRO A 142 -0.48 9.45 9.28
N SER A 143 -1.30 10.41 9.71
CA SER A 143 -2.43 10.95 8.93
C SER A 143 -1.99 11.73 7.68
N GLU A 144 -0.80 12.31 7.69
CA GLU A 144 -0.27 13.12 6.60
C GLU A 144 0.00 12.29 5.32
N ILE A 145 0.60 11.11 5.49
CA ILE A 145 0.88 10.20 4.37
C ILE A 145 -0.42 9.69 3.74
N VAL A 146 -1.46 9.44 4.55
CA VAL A 146 -2.76 8.96 4.07
C VAL A 146 -3.45 10.01 3.21
N LYS A 147 -3.44 11.28 3.64
CA LYS A 147 -4.03 12.39 2.88
C LYS A 147 -3.42 12.51 1.48
N GLN A 148 -2.10 12.33 1.36
CA GLN A 148 -1.40 12.34 0.08
C GLN A 148 -1.77 11.17 -0.84
N ILE A 149 -2.05 9.98 -0.29
CA ILE A 149 -2.44 8.81 -1.10
C ILE A 149 -3.88 8.98 -1.61
N THR A 150 -4.77 9.47 -0.75
CA THR A 150 -6.19 9.63 -1.08
C THR A 150 -6.45 10.70 -2.12
N SER A 151 -5.60 11.74 -2.22
CA SER A 151 -5.78 12.81 -3.20
C SER A 151 -5.49 12.39 -4.65
N ILE A 152 -4.62 11.40 -4.86
CA ILE A 152 -4.18 10.99 -6.21
C ILE A 152 -5.22 10.10 -6.91
N SER A 153 -6.14 9.47 -6.17
CA SER A 153 -7.01 8.38 -6.67
C SER A 153 -8.51 8.71 -6.67
N ILE A 154 -8.87 9.99 -6.77
CA ILE A 154 -10.29 10.42 -6.77
C ILE A 154 -10.93 10.12 -8.13
N GLU A 155 -11.57 8.96 -8.24
CA GLU A 155 -12.41 8.57 -9.38
C GLU A 155 -13.82 9.18 -9.22
N PRO A 156 -14.43 9.73 -10.29
CA PRO A 156 -15.76 10.31 -10.21
C PRO A 156 -16.82 9.28 -9.78
N GLY A 157 -17.57 9.60 -8.73
CA GLY A 157 -18.65 8.75 -8.21
C GLY A 157 -18.23 7.74 -7.14
N VAL A 158 -17.00 7.82 -6.63
CA VAL A 158 -16.58 7.17 -5.39
C VAL A 158 -16.40 8.23 -4.31
N GLU A 159 -17.07 8.05 -3.18
CA GLU A 159 -16.93 8.89 -2.00
C GLU A 159 -15.97 8.21 -1.03
N VAL A 160 -15.06 9.02 -0.46
CA VAL A 160 -13.96 8.57 0.40
C VAL A 160 -14.06 9.29 1.73
N GLU A 161 -14.24 8.54 2.81
CA GLU A 161 -14.24 9.06 4.18
C GLU A 161 -13.02 8.51 4.93
N VAL A 162 -12.30 9.38 5.62
CA VAL A 162 -11.15 9.00 6.45
C VAL A 162 -11.53 9.20 7.91
N THR A 163 -11.44 8.13 8.70
CA THR A 163 -11.71 8.16 10.15
C THR A 163 -10.44 7.81 10.91
N ILE A 164 -10.10 8.61 11.90
CA ILE A 164 -8.97 8.37 12.80
C ILE A 164 -9.55 7.68 14.04
N ALA A 165 -9.13 6.44 14.30
CA ALA A 165 -9.43 5.77 15.56
C ALA A 165 -8.29 6.10 16.53
N ASP A 166 -8.39 7.27 17.15
CA ASP A 166 -7.60 7.58 18.33
C ASP A 166 -8.15 6.72 19.47
N ALA A 167 -7.27 5.93 20.08
CA ALA A 167 -7.61 5.05 21.20
C ALA A 167 -7.92 5.86 22.46
#